data_AF-A0A1M6U7N8-F1
#
_entry.id   AF-A0A1M6U7N8-F1
#
_cell.length_a   1.000
_cell.length_b   1.000
_cell.length_c   1.000
_cell.angle_alpha   90.00
_cell.angle_beta   90.00
_cell.angle_gamma   90.00
#
_symmetry.space_group_name_H-M   'P 1'
#
loop_
_entity.id
_entity.type
_entity.pdbx_description
1 polymer ?
#
loop_
_entity_poly.entity_id
_entity_poly.type
_entity_poly.pdbx_seq_one_letter_code
_entity_poly.pdbx_strand_id
1 'polypeptide(L)'
;MIDNFKTDLVVRVAAISLAEVLKAMGYLKPTSANLERLQNVLESHEFGLNDGGYDFKFSSEGFLRALCVVLGMDMALTDQRITRVTKRLAEEKAAFHPCLWVDTGFTRKGQPLFALAACEHQRYLNFAKGFWRLPLDRQLGRAQCMVREHVFETGGTLGIWGEIKQYWFYYKKEAAYLLARNGEVIGNRAGPVPSQAKAIMALDVISPETREAPQ
;
A
#
# COMPACT_ATOMS: atom_id res chain seq x y z
N MET A 1 28.39 16.73 -12.31
CA MET A 1 28.48 15.25 -12.40
C MET A 1 27.04 14.75 -12.42
N ILE A 2 26.54 14.28 -13.56
CA ILE A 2 25.13 13.87 -13.69
C ILE A 2 25.00 12.52 -13.00
N ASP A 3 24.66 12.58 -11.71
CA ASP A 3 24.68 11.45 -10.81
C ASP A 3 23.37 10.66 -10.85
N ASN A 4 22.84 10.42 -12.05
CA ASN A 4 21.61 9.67 -12.24
C ASN A 4 21.95 8.27 -12.76
N PHE A 5 22.02 7.30 -11.84
CA PHE A 5 22.25 5.88 -12.11
C PHE A 5 21.48 5.38 -13.34
N LYS A 6 20.21 5.79 -13.44
CA LYS A 6 19.34 5.41 -14.55
C LYS A 6 19.81 5.98 -15.88
N THR A 7 20.25 7.24 -15.89
CA THR A 7 20.79 7.88 -17.10
C THR A 7 22.08 7.17 -17.55
N ASP A 8 23.00 6.88 -16.64
CA ASP A 8 24.24 6.16 -16.97
C ASP A 8 23.94 4.74 -17.50
N LEU A 9 23.02 4.02 -16.87
CA LEU A 9 22.57 2.70 -17.31
C LEU A 9 21.99 2.75 -18.74
N VAL A 10 21.06 3.68 -18.99
CA VAL A 10 20.39 3.82 -20.30
C VAL A 10 21.38 4.23 -21.39
N VAL A 11 22.30 5.17 -21.11
CA VAL A 11 23.32 5.60 -22.08
C VAL A 11 24.26 4.46 -22.45
N ARG A 12 24.71 3.67 -21.47
CA ARG A 12 25.60 2.52 -21.73
C ARG A 12 24.91 1.42 -22.52
N VAL A 13 23.65 1.13 -22.22
CA VAL A 13 22.87 0.15 -22.99
C VAL A 13 22.61 0.64 -24.41
N ALA A 14 22.36 1.94 -24.62
CA ALA A 14 22.09 2.48 -25.96
C ALA A 14 23.25 2.29 -26.95
N ALA A 15 24.47 2.06 -26.48
CA ALA A 15 25.65 1.80 -27.31
C ALA A 15 25.76 0.34 -27.81
N ILE A 16 24.92 -0.57 -27.29
CA ILE A 16 25.00 -2.02 -27.55
C ILE A 16 23.61 -2.54 -27.91
N SER A 17 23.49 -3.53 -28.79
CA SER A 17 22.16 -4.13 -29.02
C SER A 17 21.69 -4.90 -27.77
N LEU A 18 20.40 -4.85 -27.46
CA LEU A 18 19.82 -5.54 -26.29
C LEU A 18 20.13 -7.05 -26.28
N ALA A 19 20.17 -7.67 -27.45
CA ALA A 19 20.51 -9.09 -27.60
C ALA A 19 21.99 -9.37 -27.27
N GLU A 20 22.92 -8.49 -27.64
CA GLU A 20 24.34 -8.62 -27.29
C GLU A 20 24.58 -8.41 -25.80
N VAL A 21 23.89 -7.44 -25.18
CA VAL A 21 23.92 -7.26 -23.72
C VAL A 21 23.50 -8.54 -23.01
N LEU A 22 22.37 -9.14 -23.41
CA LEU A 22 21.91 -10.41 -22.82
C LEU A 22 22.89 -11.56 -23.08
N LYS A 23 23.48 -11.66 -24.27
CA LYS A 23 24.53 -12.66 -24.53
C LYS A 23 25.73 -12.48 -23.62
N ALA A 24 26.19 -11.25 -23.41
CA ALA A 24 27.29 -10.92 -22.50
C ALA A 24 26.94 -11.22 -21.02
N MET A 25 25.67 -11.10 -20.63
CA MET A 25 25.17 -11.56 -19.32
C MET A 25 25.07 -13.10 -19.21
N GLY A 26 25.38 -13.84 -20.29
CA GLY A 26 25.41 -15.29 -20.33
C GLY A 26 24.13 -15.96 -20.82
N TYR A 27 23.24 -15.25 -21.50
CA TYR A 27 22.11 -15.86 -22.21
C TYR A 27 22.55 -16.30 -23.62
N LEU A 28 22.79 -17.60 -23.81
CA LEU A 28 23.26 -18.14 -25.10
C LEU A 28 22.30 -17.84 -26.25
N LYS A 29 20.99 -17.95 -26.01
CA LYS A 29 19.91 -17.62 -26.93
C LYS A 29 18.89 -16.73 -26.22
N PRO A 30 19.03 -15.40 -26.32
CA PRO A 30 18.06 -14.48 -25.71
C PRO A 30 16.65 -14.74 -26.24
N THR A 31 15.69 -14.89 -25.34
CA THR A 31 14.25 -15.03 -25.66
C THR A 31 13.55 -13.68 -25.61
N SER A 32 12.30 -13.62 -26.08
CA SER A 32 11.45 -12.43 -25.93
C SER A 32 11.28 -12.04 -24.47
N ALA A 33 11.07 -13.01 -23.57
CA ALA A 33 10.95 -12.75 -22.13
C ALA A 33 12.21 -12.09 -21.53
N ASN A 34 13.40 -12.47 -21.99
CA ASN A 34 14.64 -11.84 -21.52
C ASN A 34 14.76 -10.40 -22.02
N LEU A 35 14.31 -10.12 -23.24
CA LEU A 35 14.29 -8.78 -23.81
C LEU A 35 13.27 -7.88 -23.10
N GLU A 36 12.06 -8.37 -22.85
CA GLU A 36 11.03 -7.67 -22.08
C GLU A 36 11.52 -7.37 -20.65
N ARG A 37 12.22 -8.33 -20.02
CA ARG A 37 12.82 -8.10 -18.70
C ARG A 37 13.87 -6.99 -18.74
N LEU A 38 14.75 -7.00 -19.73
CA LEU A 38 15.75 -5.94 -19.91
C LEU A 38 15.08 -4.58 -20.15
N GLN A 39 14.04 -4.52 -20.99
CA GLN A 39 13.26 -3.30 -21.21
C GLN A 39 12.61 -2.80 -19.93
N ASN A 40 11.99 -3.68 -19.14
CA ASN A 40 11.42 -3.32 -17.85
C ASN A 40 12.47 -2.72 -16.90
N VAL A 41 13.70 -3.25 -16.86
CA VAL A 41 14.80 -2.67 -16.06
C VAL A 41 15.12 -1.24 -16.48
N LEU A 42 15.11 -0.95 -17.79
CA LEU A 42 15.43 0.36 -18.34
C LEU A 42 14.29 1.38 -18.15
N GLU A 43 13.05 0.92 -18.26
CA GLU A 43 11.87 1.78 -18.17
C GLU A 43 11.41 2.01 -16.73
N SER A 44 11.49 0.99 -15.87
CA SER A 44 11.06 1.06 -14.48
C SER A 44 11.87 2.07 -13.67
N HIS A 45 11.20 2.80 -12.78
CA HIS A 45 11.89 3.67 -11.81
C HIS A 45 12.67 2.85 -10.77
N GLU A 46 12.26 1.61 -10.52
CA GLU A 46 12.84 0.72 -9.51
C GLU A 46 13.61 -0.43 -10.16
N PHE A 47 13.97 -0.29 -11.45
CA PHE A 47 14.83 -1.22 -12.19
C PHE A 47 14.29 -2.67 -12.19
N GLY A 48 12.97 -2.85 -12.16
CA GLY A 48 12.31 -4.17 -12.09
C GLY A 48 12.54 -4.93 -10.76
N LEU A 49 13.04 -4.25 -9.72
CA LEU A 49 13.26 -4.85 -8.39
C LEU A 49 11.95 -5.04 -7.61
N ASN A 50 10.89 -4.32 -7.98
CA ASN A 50 9.57 -4.40 -7.36
C ASN A 50 8.78 -5.65 -7.75
N ASP A 51 9.07 -6.24 -8.91
CA ASP A 51 8.24 -7.28 -9.55
C ASP A 51 8.58 -8.72 -9.12
N GLY A 52 9.62 -8.91 -8.29
CA GLY A 52 10.00 -10.24 -7.77
C GLY A 52 10.38 -11.26 -8.85
N GLY A 53 10.76 -10.80 -10.04
CA GLY A 53 11.02 -11.66 -11.20
C GLY A 53 12.21 -12.60 -11.03
N TYR A 54 12.07 -13.80 -11.55
CA TYR A 54 13.10 -14.83 -11.63
C TYR A 54 12.96 -15.60 -12.94
N ASP A 55 14.06 -15.84 -13.65
CA ASP A 55 14.08 -16.51 -14.95
C ASP A 55 14.97 -17.76 -14.98
N PHE A 56 15.10 -18.43 -13.82
CA PHE A 56 15.97 -19.60 -13.63
C PHE A 56 17.48 -19.33 -13.75
N LYS A 57 17.90 -18.11 -14.13
CA LYS A 57 19.30 -17.68 -14.13
C LYS A 57 19.56 -16.62 -13.07
N PHE A 58 18.70 -15.59 -13.01
CA PHE A 58 18.88 -14.45 -12.13
C PHE A 58 17.59 -14.04 -11.42
N SER A 59 17.70 -13.72 -10.12
CA SER A 59 16.71 -12.87 -9.43
C SER A 59 16.71 -11.46 -10.02
N SER A 60 15.69 -10.64 -9.76
CA SER A 60 15.69 -9.23 -10.23
C SER A 60 16.95 -8.48 -9.82
N GLU A 61 17.41 -8.67 -8.58
CA GLU A 61 18.66 -8.07 -8.10
C GLU A 61 19.88 -8.63 -8.83
N GLY A 62 19.97 -9.96 -8.97
CA GLY A 62 21.07 -10.60 -9.69
C GLY A 62 21.15 -10.19 -11.15
N PHE A 63 19.99 -9.99 -11.79
CA PHE A 63 19.88 -9.56 -13.18
C PHE A 63 20.42 -8.14 -13.35
N LEU A 64 20.00 -7.21 -12.49
CA LEU A 64 20.47 -5.84 -12.52
C LEU A 64 21.98 -5.74 -12.23
N ARG A 65 22.48 -6.50 -11.24
CA ARG A 65 23.92 -6.56 -10.95
C ARG A 65 24.70 -7.09 -12.14
N ALA A 66 24.27 -8.20 -12.75
CA ALA A 66 24.92 -8.77 -13.94
C ALA A 66 24.94 -7.79 -15.12
N LEU A 67 23.84 -7.05 -15.32
CA LEU A 67 23.76 -6.00 -16.33
C LEU A 67 24.81 -4.91 -16.07
N CYS A 68 24.91 -4.41 -14.84
CA CYS A 68 25.88 -3.36 -14.49
C CYS A 68 27.34 -3.81 -14.67
N VAL A 69 27.64 -5.08 -14.37
CA VAL A 69 28.97 -5.68 -14.62
C VAL A 69 29.30 -5.67 -16.10
N VAL A 70 28.38 -6.13 -16.96
CA VAL A 70 28.58 -6.16 -18.42
C VAL A 70 28.78 -4.77 -19.00
N LEU A 71 28.13 -3.75 -18.43
CA LEU A 71 28.24 -2.35 -18.86
C LEU A 71 29.46 -1.63 -18.27
N GLY A 72 30.30 -2.33 -17.50
CA GLY A 72 31.51 -1.76 -16.89
C GLY A 72 31.22 -0.64 -15.90
N MET A 73 30.12 -0.73 -15.15
CA MET A 73 29.76 0.22 -14.12
C MET A 73 30.58 -0.03 -12.84
N ASP A 74 30.81 1.04 -12.05
CA ASP A 74 31.43 0.90 -10.74
C ASP A 74 30.50 0.11 -9.80
N MET A 75 30.92 -1.11 -9.46
CA MET A 75 30.12 -2.01 -8.64
C MET A 75 30.00 -1.57 -7.19
N ALA A 76 30.95 -0.81 -6.65
CA ALA A 76 30.85 -0.29 -5.28
C ALA A 76 29.70 0.72 -5.17
N LEU A 77 29.60 1.65 -6.12
CA LEU A 77 28.50 2.62 -6.20
C LEU A 77 27.18 1.96 -6.59
N THR A 78 27.23 1.02 -7.52
CA THR A 78 26.04 0.28 -8.01
C THR A 78 25.41 -0.53 -6.89
N ASP A 79 26.19 -1.31 -6.15
CA ASP A 79 25.67 -2.14 -5.07
C ASP A 79 25.05 -1.29 -3.97
N GLN A 80 25.66 -0.16 -3.62
CA GLN A 80 25.08 0.77 -2.65
C GLN A 80 23.69 1.27 -3.09
N ARG A 81 23.52 1.57 -4.39
CA ARG A 81 22.24 2.01 -4.96
C ARG A 81 21.20 0.90 -4.97
N ILE A 82 21.59 -0.30 -5.43
CA ILE A 82 20.72 -1.48 -5.45
C ILE A 82 20.25 -1.80 -4.03
N THR A 83 21.17 -1.87 -3.06
CA THR A 83 20.82 -2.13 -1.65
C THR A 83 19.86 -1.06 -1.10
N ARG A 84 20.05 0.22 -1.43
CA ARG A 84 19.15 1.29 -0.99
C ARG A 84 17.73 1.11 -1.56
N VAL A 85 17.60 0.78 -2.84
CA VAL A 85 16.29 0.55 -3.48
C VAL A 85 15.63 -0.71 -2.92
N THR A 86 16.36 -1.83 -2.84
CA THR A 86 15.85 -3.08 -2.28
C THR A 86 15.39 -2.91 -0.83
N LYS A 87 16.16 -2.19 -0.01
CA LYS A 87 15.76 -1.88 1.38
C LYS A 87 14.47 -1.06 1.44
N ARG A 88 14.36 0.01 0.63
CA ARG A 88 13.15 0.82 0.56
C ARG A 88 11.93 -0.01 0.13
N LEU A 89 12.09 -0.91 -0.83
CA LEU A 89 11.03 -1.80 -1.31
C LEU A 89 10.61 -2.81 -0.24
N ALA A 90 11.57 -3.36 0.50
CA ALA A 90 11.29 -4.26 1.62
C ALA A 90 10.52 -3.53 2.73
N GLU A 91 10.91 -2.29 3.06
CA GLU A 91 10.17 -1.43 3.99
C GLU A 91 8.75 -1.15 3.50
N GLU A 92 8.55 -0.86 2.21
CA GLU A 92 7.21 -0.66 1.64
C GLU A 92 6.33 -1.92 1.77
N LYS A 93 6.89 -3.10 1.46
CA LYS A 93 6.16 -4.38 1.55
C LYS A 93 5.81 -4.76 2.98
N ALA A 94 6.65 -4.41 3.95
CA ALA A 94 6.43 -4.71 5.35
C ALA A 94 5.58 -3.67 6.08
N ALA A 95 5.44 -2.47 5.51
CA ALA A 95 4.72 -1.37 6.13
C ALA A 95 3.21 -1.65 6.24
N PHE A 96 2.62 -1.17 7.33
CA PHE A 96 1.18 -1.01 7.40
C PHE A 96 0.79 0.17 6.51
N HIS A 97 -0.12 -0.03 5.56
CA HIS A 97 -0.66 1.03 4.73
C HIS A 97 -1.88 1.65 5.42
N PRO A 98 -1.81 2.94 5.83
CA PRO A 98 -2.95 3.61 6.42
C PRO A 98 -4.11 3.67 5.46
N CYS A 99 -5.32 3.64 6.01
CA CYS A 99 -6.56 3.76 5.26
C CYS A 99 -7.66 4.42 6.10
N LEU A 100 -8.66 4.95 5.43
CA LEU A 100 -9.92 5.34 6.05
C LEU A 100 -10.95 4.26 5.76
N TRP A 101 -11.60 3.77 6.81
CA TRP A 101 -12.79 2.94 6.67
C TRP A 101 -14.04 3.77 6.94
N VAL A 102 -15.02 3.68 6.06
CA VAL A 102 -16.27 4.42 6.15
C VAL A 102 -17.28 3.61 6.97
N ASP A 103 -17.76 4.20 8.05
CA ASP A 103 -18.77 3.60 8.90
C ASP A 103 -20.14 4.22 8.61
N THR A 104 -21.05 3.37 8.13
CA THR A 104 -22.44 3.72 7.84
C THR A 104 -23.43 3.10 8.84
N GLY A 105 -22.96 2.32 9.82
CA GLY A 105 -23.84 1.53 10.70
C GLY A 105 -24.73 0.54 9.93
N PHE A 106 -24.25 0.06 8.77
CA PHE A 106 -25.06 -0.75 7.86
C PHE A 106 -25.51 -2.07 8.50
N THR A 107 -26.82 -2.32 8.43
CA THR A 107 -27.44 -3.61 8.74
C THR A 107 -28.19 -4.09 7.51
N ARG A 108 -27.85 -5.29 7.01
CA ARG A 108 -28.47 -5.87 5.81
C ARG A 108 -29.96 -6.12 6.07
N LYS A 109 -30.83 -5.49 5.27
CA LYS A 109 -32.30 -5.66 5.34
C LYS A 109 -32.86 -6.51 4.19
N GLY A 110 -32.14 -6.57 3.08
CA GLY A 110 -32.59 -7.29 1.88
C GLY A 110 -31.63 -7.19 0.68
N GLN A 111 -30.48 -6.55 0.86
CA GLN A 111 -29.49 -6.36 -0.19
C GLN A 111 -28.89 -7.73 -0.59
N PRO A 112 -28.76 -8.02 -1.90
CA PRO A 112 -28.11 -9.23 -2.38
C PRO A 112 -26.63 -9.29 -1.96
N LEU A 113 -26.16 -10.47 -1.56
CA LEU A 113 -24.78 -10.66 -1.09
C LEU A 113 -23.73 -10.34 -2.16
N PHE A 114 -23.99 -10.68 -3.42
CA PHE A 114 -23.04 -10.40 -4.51
C PHE A 114 -22.87 -8.89 -4.73
N ALA A 115 -23.94 -8.10 -4.56
CA ALA A 115 -23.88 -6.64 -4.70
C ALA A 115 -23.07 -6.02 -3.55
N LEU A 116 -23.25 -6.52 -2.32
CA LEU A 116 -22.43 -6.11 -1.17
C LEU A 116 -20.95 -6.44 -1.39
N ALA A 117 -20.64 -7.65 -1.84
CA ALA A 117 -19.27 -8.07 -2.12
C ALA A 117 -18.62 -7.19 -3.20
N ALA A 118 -19.34 -6.90 -4.29
CA ALA A 118 -18.85 -6.03 -5.35
C ALA A 118 -18.59 -4.59 -4.88
N CYS A 119 -19.34 -4.09 -3.88
CA CYS A 119 -19.26 -2.71 -3.41
C CYS A 119 -18.43 -2.53 -2.12
N GLU A 120 -17.83 -3.59 -1.56
CA GLU A 120 -17.07 -3.51 -0.30
C GLU A 120 -15.89 -2.55 -0.40
N HIS A 121 -15.25 -2.49 -1.57
CA HIS A 121 -14.14 -1.57 -1.84
C HIS A 121 -14.51 -0.10 -1.65
N GLN A 122 -15.79 0.28 -1.81
CA GLN A 122 -16.28 1.65 -1.62
C GLN A 122 -16.20 2.10 -0.16
N ARG A 123 -16.13 1.14 0.79
CA ARG A 123 -16.02 1.43 2.22
C ARG A 123 -14.59 1.78 2.66
N TYR A 124 -13.61 1.76 1.75
CA TYR A 124 -12.22 2.03 2.07
C TYR A 124 -11.67 3.14 1.16
N LEU A 125 -11.10 4.19 1.78
CA LEU A 125 -10.35 5.21 1.08
C LEU A 125 -8.86 4.98 1.35
N ASN A 126 -8.10 4.81 0.26
CA ASN A 126 -6.68 4.52 0.31
C ASN A 126 -5.87 5.78 0.05
N PHE A 127 -4.72 5.90 0.71
CA PHE A 127 -3.79 6.99 0.47
C PHE A 127 -2.75 6.62 -0.59
N ALA A 128 -2.10 7.64 -1.16
CA ALA A 128 -1.02 7.47 -2.11
C ALA A 128 0.15 6.65 -1.53
N LYS A 129 0.93 6.00 -2.41
CA LYS A 129 2.12 5.24 -2.02
C LYS A 129 3.07 6.07 -1.16
N GLY A 130 3.64 5.45 -0.14
CA GLY A 130 4.53 6.13 0.81
C GLY A 130 3.87 7.08 1.80
N PHE A 131 2.54 7.23 1.82
CA PHE A 131 1.81 8.03 2.82
C PHE A 131 2.17 7.65 4.26
N TRP A 132 2.38 6.36 4.52
CA TRP A 132 2.76 5.82 5.81
C TRP A 132 4.09 6.37 6.36
N ARG A 133 4.97 6.91 5.49
CA ARG A 133 6.25 7.52 5.90
C ARG A 133 6.09 8.90 6.51
N LEU A 134 4.92 9.54 6.35
CA LEU A 134 4.66 10.84 6.93
C LEU A 134 4.58 10.74 8.45
N PRO A 135 5.01 11.77 9.19
CA PRO A 135 4.68 11.91 10.61
C PRO A 135 3.16 11.81 10.86
N LEU A 136 2.77 11.25 12.00
CA LEU A 136 1.37 10.93 12.31
C LEU A 136 0.46 12.17 12.27
N ASP A 137 0.94 13.32 12.75
CA ASP A 137 0.25 14.60 12.68
C ASP A 137 -0.10 14.99 11.24
N ARG A 138 0.84 14.78 10.30
CA ARG A 138 0.62 15.04 8.87
C ARG A 138 -0.29 14.03 8.23
N GLN A 139 -0.18 12.75 8.63
CA GLN A 139 -1.12 11.72 8.16
C GLN A 139 -2.54 12.05 8.59
N LEU A 140 -2.72 12.39 9.87
CA LEU A 140 -4.01 12.74 10.43
C LEU A 140 -4.60 13.95 9.73
N GLY A 141 -3.84 15.05 9.59
CA GLY A 141 -4.32 16.24 8.86
C GLY A 141 -4.79 15.92 7.44
N ARG A 142 -4.08 15.05 6.71
CA ARG A 142 -4.51 14.60 5.37
C ARG A 142 -5.74 13.70 5.40
N ALA A 143 -5.86 12.82 6.39
CA ALA A 143 -7.04 12.00 6.59
C ALA A 143 -8.29 12.88 6.85
N GLN A 144 -8.15 13.93 7.66
CA GLN A 144 -9.22 14.90 7.91
C GLN A 144 -9.64 15.64 6.63
N CYS A 145 -8.69 16.03 5.77
CA CYS A 145 -9.00 16.60 4.45
C CYS A 145 -9.77 15.62 3.57
N MET A 146 -9.27 14.39 3.43
CA MET A 146 -9.89 13.35 2.62
C MET A 146 -11.31 13.03 3.09
N VAL A 147 -11.58 13.04 4.40
CA VAL A 147 -12.94 12.89 4.93
C VAL A 147 -13.86 14.01 4.45
N ARG A 148 -13.43 15.27 4.53
CA ARG A 148 -14.25 16.41 4.08
C ARG A 148 -14.53 16.35 2.59
N GLU A 149 -13.50 16.06 1.79
CA GLU A 149 -13.59 15.89 0.33
C GLU A 149 -14.58 14.77 -0.02
N HIS A 150 -14.42 13.60 0.59
CA HIS A 150 -15.28 12.45 0.31
C HIS A 150 -16.73 12.68 0.76
N VAL A 151 -16.98 13.35 1.91
CA VAL A 151 -18.35 13.73 2.30
C VAL A 151 -18.97 14.71 1.32
N PHE A 152 -18.18 15.67 0.83
CA PHE A 152 -18.63 16.62 -0.19
C PHE A 152 -18.99 15.92 -1.51
N GLU A 153 -18.11 15.03 -2.00
CA GLU A 153 -18.31 14.28 -3.24
C GLU A 153 -19.50 13.31 -3.19
N THR A 154 -19.75 12.68 -2.03
CA THR A 154 -20.80 11.68 -1.86
C THR A 154 -22.13 12.26 -1.36
N GLY A 155 -22.17 13.56 -1.04
CA GLY A 155 -23.31 14.16 -0.33
C GLY A 155 -23.58 13.50 1.03
N GLY A 156 -22.60 12.81 1.61
CA GLY A 156 -22.73 12.09 2.88
C GLY A 156 -23.45 10.74 2.80
N THR A 157 -23.66 10.17 1.61
CA THR A 157 -24.28 8.84 1.42
C THR A 157 -23.39 7.93 0.60
N LEU A 158 -23.17 6.70 1.06
CA LEU A 158 -22.32 5.72 0.39
C LEU A 158 -23.16 4.64 -0.29
N GLY A 159 -23.83 4.99 -1.39
CA GLY A 159 -24.55 4.04 -2.25
C GLY A 159 -25.43 3.05 -1.47
N ILE A 160 -25.24 1.74 -1.71
CA ILE A 160 -26.01 0.65 -1.07
C ILE A 160 -25.80 0.55 0.44
N TRP A 161 -24.77 1.20 0.98
CA TRP A 161 -24.38 1.17 2.39
C TRP A 161 -25.13 2.20 3.23
N GLY A 162 -25.77 3.19 2.61
CA GLY A 162 -26.55 4.23 3.26
C GLY A 162 -25.75 5.43 3.74
N GLU A 163 -26.31 6.18 4.68
CA GLU A 163 -25.70 7.41 5.19
C GLU A 163 -24.38 7.16 5.92
N ILE A 164 -23.41 8.02 5.65
CA ILE A 164 -22.13 7.99 6.34
C ILE A 164 -22.29 8.58 7.74
N LYS A 165 -21.91 7.82 8.76
CA LYS A 165 -21.97 8.26 10.15
C LYS A 165 -20.62 8.81 10.62
N GLN A 166 -19.55 8.08 10.34
CA GLN A 166 -18.20 8.42 10.80
C GLN A 166 -17.13 7.67 9.97
N TYR A 167 -15.86 7.97 10.24
CA TYR A 167 -14.72 7.34 9.60
C TYR A 167 -13.72 6.85 10.62
N TRP A 168 -13.10 5.70 10.33
CA TRP A 168 -11.98 5.18 11.11
C TRP A 168 -10.69 5.32 10.32
N PHE A 169 -9.80 6.19 10.78
CA PHE A 169 -8.47 6.35 10.22
C PHE A 169 -7.49 5.37 10.88
N TYR A 170 -7.23 4.25 10.22
CA TYR A 170 -6.23 3.28 10.69
C TYR A 170 -4.85 3.73 10.25
N TYR A 171 -3.97 4.01 11.21
CA TYR A 171 -2.56 4.35 10.96
C TYR A 171 -1.59 3.22 11.37
N LYS A 172 -2.11 2.22 12.08
CA LYS A 172 -1.46 0.93 12.36
C LYS A 172 -2.54 -0.13 12.59
N LYS A 173 -2.16 -1.41 12.53
CA LYS A 173 -3.09 -2.56 12.58
C LYS A 173 -4.12 -2.54 13.71
N GLU A 174 -3.73 -2.03 14.88
CA GLU A 174 -4.56 -2.04 16.10
C GLU A 174 -4.73 -0.64 16.69
N ALA A 175 -4.61 0.41 15.88
CA ALA A 175 -5.02 1.73 16.33
C ALA A 175 -5.58 2.58 15.21
N ALA A 176 -6.60 3.33 15.59
CA ALA A 176 -7.29 4.22 14.68
C ALA A 176 -7.75 5.49 15.39
N TYR A 177 -7.91 6.57 14.62
CA TYR A 177 -8.65 7.74 15.04
C TYR A 177 -10.08 7.66 14.51
N LEU A 178 -11.04 8.06 15.33
CA LEU A 178 -12.42 8.22 14.93
C LEU A 178 -12.62 9.66 14.45
N LEU A 179 -13.07 9.80 13.20
CA LEU A 179 -13.28 11.07 12.55
C LEU A 179 -14.77 11.27 12.28
N ALA A 180 -15.29 12.43 12.66
CA ALA A 180 -16.62 12.89 12.29
C ALA A 180 -16.67 13.27 10.80
N ARG A 181 -17.88 13.48 10.27
CA ARG A 181 -18.11 13.84 8.86
C ARG A 181 -17.48 15.17 8.44
N ASN A 182 -17.24 16.08 9.37
CA ASN A 182 -16.52 17.34 9.15
C ASN A 182 -14.98 17.16 9.21
N GLY A 183 -14.51 15.93 9.45
CA GLY A 183 -13.10 15.61 9.60
C GLY A 183 -12.55 15.90 11.00
N GLU A 184 -13.35 16.29 11.99
CA GLU A 184 -12.87 16.46 13.36
C GLU A 184 -12.59 15.12 14.02
N VAL A 185 -11.53 15.07 14.83
CA VAL A 185 -11.20 13.90 15.65
C VAL A 185 -12.13 13.88 16.84
N ILE A 186 -13.01 12.88 16.90
CA ILE A 186 -13.99 12.72 17.98
C ILE A 186 -13.67 11.54 18.91
N GLY A 187 -12.60 10.80 18.60
CA GLY A 187 -12.14 9.72 19.45
C GLY A 187 -10.89 9.06 18.91
N ASN A 188 -10.36 8.13 19.69
CA ASN A 188 -9.31 7.24 19.26
C ASN A 188 -9.61 5.83 19.77
N ARG A 189 -8.92 4.87 19.17
CA ARG A 189 -9.00 3.48 19.56
C ARG A 189 -7.59 2.91 19.57
N ALA A 190 -7.25 2.22 20.64
CA ALA A 190 -6.06 1.40 20.77
C ALA A 190 -6.46 -0.02 21.19
N GLY A 191 -5.91 -1.02 20.51
CA GLY A 191 -6.12 -2.44 20.78
C GLY A 191 -6.72 -3.22 19.60
N PRO A 192 -6.69 -4.57 19.67
CA PRO A 192 -7.11 -5.45 18.58
C PRO A 192 -8.57 -5.21 18.20
N VAL A 193 -8.88 -5.13 16.90
CA VAL A 193 -10.26 -5.06 16.37
C VAL A 193 -11.06 -6.25 16.91
N PRO A 194 -12.02 -6.07 17.85
CA PRO A 194 -12.93 -7.15 18.15
C PRO A 194 -13.70 -7.41 16.86
N SER A 195 -13.63 -8.64 16.35
CA SER A 195 -14.62 -9.07 15.38
C SER A 195 -15.99 -8.76 15.97
N GLN A 196 -16.92 -8.26 15.15
CA GLN A 196 -18.27 -7.93 15.62
C GLN A 196 -18.98 -9.11 16.31
N ALA A 197 -18.50 -10.35 16.09
CA ALA A 197 -18.90 -11.54 16.83
C ALA A 197 -18.61 -11.50 18.35
N LYS A 198 -17.59 -10.75 18.82
CA LYS A 198 -17.24 -10.64 20.25
C LYS A 198 -17.85 -9.42 20.95
N ALA A 199 -18.24 -8.38 20.21
CA ALA A 199 -18.86 -7.19 20.80
C ALA A 199 -20.27 -7.46 21.35
N ILE A 200 -21.01 -8.40 20.74
CA ILE A 200 -22.34 -8.80 21.18
C ILE A 200 -22.30 -9.54 22.52
N MET A 201 -21.24 -10.33 22.82
CA MET A 201 -21.12 -11.02 24.11
C MET A 201 -20.77 -10.10 25.29
N ALA A 202 -20.23 -8.91 25.05
CA ALA A 202 -19.84 -7.99 26.13
C ALA A 202 -21.01 -7.13 26.64
N LEU A 203 -22.09 -7.00 25.86
CA LEU A 203 -23.27 -6.20 26.22
C LEU A 203 -24.35 -7.00 26.95
N ASP A 204 -24.34 -8.34 26.88
CA ASP A 204 -25.30 -9.21 27.58
C ASP A 204 -24.92 -9.51 29.05
N VAL A 205 -23.78 -9.01 29.55
CA VAL A 205 -23.34 -9.25 30.94
C VAL A 205 -23.78 -8.14 31.91
N ILE A 206 -24.46 -7.08 31.43
CA ILE A 206 -24.99 -6.05 32.31
C ILE A 206 -26.51 -5.94 32.13
N SER A 207 -27.23 -6.71 32.95
CA SER A 207 -28.63 -6.47 33.31
C SER A 207 -28.79 -6.57 34.84
N PRO A 208 -29.79 -5.89 35.42
CA PRO A 208 -29.66 -5.22 36.70
C PRO A 208 -30.31 -6.00 37.86
N GLU A 209 -29.53 -6.25 38.91
CA GLU A 209 -30.01 -6.52 40.26
C GLU A 209 -29.17 -5.60 41.17
N THR A 210 -29.71 -4.74 42.02
CA THR A 210 -30.83 -4.93 42.94
C THR A 210 -31.42 -3.56 43.30
N ARG A 211 -32.75 -3.42 43.24
CA ARG A 211 -33.47 -2.36 43.94
C ARG A 211 -33.49 -2.72 45.43
N GLU A 212 -32.74 -1.99 46.25
CA GLU A 212 -33.07 -1.88 47.68
C GLU A 212 -34.07 -0.72 47.85
N ALA A 213 -35.19 -1.01 48.49
CA ALA A 213 -36.16 -0.04 48.98
C ALA A 213 -36.16 -0.07 50.52
N PRO A 214 -36.55 1.03 51.18
CA PRO A 214 -36.03 1.42 52.48
C PRO A 214 -36.86 0.94 53.68
N GLN A 215 -36.15 0.81 54.80
CA GLN A 215 -36.55 0.78 56.23
C GLN A 215 -37.66 -0.19 56.68
#